data_AF-A0A819NH46-F1
#
_entry.id   AF-A0A819NH46-F1
#
_cell.length_a   1.000
_cell.length_b   1.000
_cell.length_c   1.000
_cell.angle_alpha   90.00
_cell.angle_beta   90.00
_cell.angle_gamma   90.00
#
_symmetry.space_group_name_H-M   'P 1'
#
loop_
_entity.id
_entity.type
_entity.pdbx_description
1 polymer ?
#
loop_
_entity_poly.entity_id
_entity_poly.type
_entity_poly.pdbx_seq_one_letter_code
_entity_poly.pdbx_strand_id
1 'polypeptide(L)'
;MKQAANDNCRSIAFPAIGCGLAKCSTSLVAQTMIQEVHRQLAKYPLSVIFVIKPERSDIYDEFKKEIRLLQEPKQPSNVEYISTTIGKGTIEVEKGNITKQKVTR
;
A
#
# COMPACT_ATOMS: atom_id res chain seq x y z
N MET A 1 6.68 -1.69 -10.09
CA MET A 1 5.89 -2.92 -10.30
C MET A 1 6.38 -3.72 -11.49
N LYS A 2 6.45 -3.15 -12.71
CA LYS A 2 7.02 -3.83 -13.90
C LYS A 2 8.38 -4.50 -13.64
N GLN A 3 9.34 -3.77 -13.05
CA GLN A 3 10.66 -4.34 -12.76
C GLN A 3 10.58 -5.53 -11.78
N ALA A 4 9.81 -5.42 -10.70
CA ALA A 4 9.61 -6.52 -9.76
C ALA A 4 8.96 -7.75 -10.42
N ALA A 5 8.02 -7.54 -11.36
CA ALA A 5 7.44 -8.63 -12.14
C ALA A 5 8.48 -9.28 -13.06
N ASN A 6 9.33 -8.50 -13.72
CA ASN A 6 10.44 -9.01 -14.54
C ASN A 6 11.45 -9.81 -13.71
N ASP A 7 11.67 -9.38 -12.46
CA ASP A 7 12.57 -10.04 -11.51
C ASP A 7 11.91 -11.25 -10.81
N ASN A 8 10.69 -11.63 -11.21
CA ASN A 8 9.87 -12.68 -10.63
C ASN A 8 9.61 -12.52 -9.11
N CYS A 9 9.64 -11.29 -8.59
CA CYS A 9 9.27 -11.02 -7.21
C CYS A 9 7.77 -11.30 -7.01
N ARG A 10 7.40 -11.74 -5.81
CA ARG A 10 5.99 -11.94 -5.41
C ARG A 10 5.42 -10.76 -4.66
N SER A 11 6.29 -9.96 -4.02
CA SER A 11 5.88 -8.81 -3.23
C SER A 11 6.77 -7.59 -3.45
N ILE A 12 6.27 -6.41 -3.08
CA ILE A 12 6.99 -5.14 -3.06
C ILE A 12 6.59 -4.36 -1.81
N ALA A 13 7.56 -3.77 -1.14
CA ALA A 13 7.32 -2.78 -0.09
C ALA A 13 7.66 -1.37 -0.58
N PHE A 14 6.79 -0.39 -0.33
CA PHE A 14 7.02 1.03 -0.62
C PHE A 14 6.91 1.88 0.63
N PRO A 15 7.70 2.96 0.77
CA PRO A 15 7.38 4.01 1.70
C PRO A 15 6.27 4.90 1.11
N ALA A 16 5.64 5.76 1.90
CA ALA A 16 4.80 6.83 1.36
C ALA A 16 5.65 7.92 0.69
N ILE A 17 6.03 7.68 -0.56
CA ILE A 17 6.80 8.61 -1.41
C ILE A 17 5.96 9.89 -1.63
N GLY A 18 6.56 11.06 -1.40
CA GLY A 18 5.89 12.36 -1.61
C GLY A 18 5.30 13.00 -0.34
N CYS A 19 5.05 12.24 0.72
CA CYS A 19 4.53 12.77 2.00
C CYS A 19 5.61 13.34 2.94
N GLY A 20 6.88 13.32 2.50
CA GLY A 20 8.04 13.82 3.25
C GLY A 20 8.45 15.23 2.80
N LEU A 21 9.70 15.39 2.39
CA LEU A 21 10.29 16.68 2.00
C LEU A 21 9.59 17.35 0.82
N ALA A 22 8.92 16.58 -0.04
CA ALA A 22 8.18 17.10 -1.19
C ALA A 22 6.89 17.86 -0.80
N LYS A 23 6.45 17.79 0.47
CA LYS A 23 5.28 18.49 1.03
C LYS A 23 4.00 18.34 0.20
N CYS A 24 3.85 17.23 -0.52
CA CYS A 24 2.61 16.93 -1.22
C CYS A 24 1.49 16.67 -0.19
N SER A 25 0.25 16.97 -0.58
CA SER A 25 -0.91 16.60 0.23
C SER A 25 -0.93 15.08 0.47
N THR A 26 -1.00 14.68 1.74
CA THR A 26 -1.01 13.26 2.14
C THR A 26 -2.19 12.50 1.54
N SER A 27 -3.36 13.14 1.49
CA SER A 27 -4.57 12.56 0.89
C SER A 27 -4.42 12.34 -0.61
N LEU A 28 -3.85 13.32 -1.33
CA LEU A 28 -3.60 13.20 -2.77
C LEU A 28 -2.58 12.09 -3.06
N VAL A 29 -1.51 12.00 -2.26
CA VAL A 29 -0.49 10.94 -2.41
C VAL A 29 -1.12 9.56 -2.15
N ALA A 30 -1.84 9.41 -1.03
CA ALA A 30 -2.49 8.15 -0.68
C ALA A 30 -3.44 7.70 -1.81
N GLN A 31 -4.34 8.59 -2.23
CA GLN A 31 -5.29 8.31 -3.31
C GLN A 31 -4.58 7.90 -4.61
N THR A 32 -3.60 8.70 -5.04
CA THR A 32 -2.86 8.47 -6.29
C THR A 32 -2.13 7.13 -6.27
N MET A 33 -1.44 6.81 -5.17
CA MET A 33 -0.69 5.55 -5.06
C MET A 33 -1.60 4.34 -5.02
N ILE A 34 -2.68 4.40 -4.25
CA ILE A 34 -3.62 3.29 -4.11
C ILE A 34 -4.32 3.01 -5.44
N GLN A 35 -4.74 4.06 -6.15
CA GLN A 35 -5.32 3.92 -7.50
C GLN A 35 -4.32 3.37 -8.51
N GLU A 36 -3.06 3.82 -8.46
CA GLU A 36 -2.02 3.31 -9.36
C GLU A 36 -1.77 1.82 -9.12
N VAL A 37 -1.58 1.41 -7.86
CA VAL A 37 -1.38 0.00 -7.51
C VAL A 37 -2.59 -0.83 -7.94
N HIS A 38 -3.81 -0.37 -7.64
CA HIS A 38 -5.04 -1.04 -8.06
C HIS A 38 -5.05 -1.32 -9.58
N ARG A 39 -4.72 -0.31 -10.39
CA ARG A 39 -4.63 -0.46 -11.86
C ARG A 39 -3.52 -1.43 -12.29
N GLN A 40 -2.38 -1.41 -11.63
CA GLN A 40 -1.24 -2.25 -11.96
C GLN A 40 -1.44 -3.72 -11.56
N LEU A 41 -2.23 -4.00 -10.52
CA LEU A 41 -2.53 -5.36 -10.08
C LEU A 41 -3.34 -6.17 -11.11
N ALA A 42 -4.06 -5.50 -12.01
CA ALA A 42 -4.68 -6.16 -13.16
C ALA A 42 -3.65 -6.73 -14.15
N LYS A 43 -2.43 -6.17 -14.19
CA LYS A 43 -1.35 -6.57 -15.09
C LYS A 43 -0.29 -7.43 -14.40
N TYR A 44 -0.02 -7.16 -13.13
CA TYR A 44 1.06 -7.79 -12.36
C TYR A 44 0.51 -8.36 -11.05
N PRO A 45 0.41 -9.69 -10.91
CA PRO A 45 -0.10 -10.33 -9.70
C PRO A 45 0.95 -10.26 -8.58
N LEU A 46 0.96 -9.14 -7.85
CA LEU A 46 1.95 -8.84 -6.81
C LEU A 46 1.24 -8.50 -5.49
N SER A 47 1.90 -8.80 -4.37
CA SER A 47 1.51 -8.25 -3.06
C SER A 47 2.25 -6.94 -2.80
N VAL A 48 1.52 -5.86 -2.56
CA VAL A 48 2.09 -4.53 -2.33
C VAL A 48 1.83 -4.09 -0.90
N ILE A 49 2.89 -3.72 -0.20
CA ILE A 49 2.84 -3.28 1.20
C ILE A 49 3.36 -1.84 1.29
N PHE A 50 2.55 -0.93 1.81
CA PHE A 50 2.98 0.42 2.16
C PHE A 50 3.42 0.45 3.62
N VAL A 51 4.70 0.78 3.84
CA VAL A 51 5.31 0.79 5.17
C VAL A 51 5.50 2.24 5.59
N ILE A 52 4.67 2.66 6.53
CA ILE A 52 4.63 4.03 7.04
C ILE A 52 5.41 4.10 8.35
N LYS A 53 6.21 5.15 8.53
CA LYS A 53 6.94 5.33 9.79
C LYS A 53 5.97 5.40 10.98
N PRO A 54 6.26 4.76 12.13
CA PRO A 54 5.34 4.72 13.27
C PRO A 54 4.88 6.09 13.76
N GLU A 55 5.73 7.11 13.62
CA GLU A 55 5.48 8.48 14.08
C GLU A 55 4.56 9.27 13.13
N ARG A 56 4.25 8.73 11.95
CA ARG A 56 3.45 9.38 10.90
C ARG A 56 2.07 8.76 10.77
N SER A 57 1.30 8.81 11.85
CA SER A 57 -0.09 8.34 11.87
C SER A 57 -0.97 9.09 10.86
N ASP A 58 -0.69 10.37 10.61
CA ASP A 58 -1.35 11.20 9.59
C ASP A 58 -1.34 10.55 8.20
N ILE A 59 -0.18 10.02 7.80
CA ILE A 59 -0.03 9.35 6.50
C ILE A 59 -0.69 7.98 6.54
N TYR A 60 -0.49 7.23 7.62
CA TYR A 60 -1.04 5.89 7.77
C TYR A 60 -2.56 5.89 7.64
N ASP A 61 -3.23 6.84 8.30
CA ASP A 61 -4.68 6.95 8.33
C ASP A 61 -5.26 7.30 6.94
N GLU A 62 -4.57 8.12 6.15
CA GLU A 62 -4.98 8.42 4.76
C GLU A 62 -4.86 7.18 3.86
N PHE A 63 -3.75 6.43 3.92
CA PHE A 63 -3.61 5.18 3.15
C PHE A 63 -4.65 4.13 3.58
N LYS A 64 -4.88 4.02 4.90
CA LYS A 64 -5.89 3.14 5.49
C LYS A 64 -7.29 3.49 5.01
N LYS A 65 -7.63 4.78 4.92
CA LYS A 65 -8.90 5.27 4.38
C LYS A 65 -9.06 4.90 2.91
N GLU A 66 -8.06 5.16 2.07
CA GLU A 66 -8.13 4.85 0.63
C GLU A 66 -8.25 3.35 0.36
N ILE A 67 -7.55 2.49 1.11
CA ILE A 67 -7.71 1.02 0.99
C ILE A 67 -9.13 0.59 1.36
N ARG A 68 -9.73 1.18 2.41
CA ARG A 68 -11.13 0.89 2.80
C ARG A 68 -12.13 1.29 1.73
N LEU A 69 -11.88 2.38 0.99
CA LEU A 69 -12.75 2.78 -0.13
C LEU A 69 -12.72 1.76 -1.29
N LEU A 70 -11.64 0.98 -1.42
CA LEU A 70 -11.54 -0.12 -2.39
C LEU A 70 -12.15 -1.44 -1.88
N GLN A 71 -12.39 -1.57 -0.58
CA GLN A 71 -13.08 -2.73 -0.03
C GLN A 71 -14.58 -2.58 -0.37
N GLU A 72 -15.17 -3.56 -1.05
CA GLU A 72 -16.63 -3.68 -1.08
C GLU A 72 -17.18 -3.71 0.35
N PRO A 73 -18.41 -3.25 0.61
CA PRO A 73 -18.99 -3.18 1.96
C PRO A 73 -19.17 -4.58 2.56
N LYS A 74 -18.10 -5.16 3.09
CA LYS A 74 -18.08 -6.42 3.82
C LYS A 74 -17.43 -6.19 5.18
N GLN A 75 -18.32 -5.88 6.11
CA GLN A 75 -18.23 -6.06 7.55
C GLN A 75 -17.21 -5.20 8.31
N PRO A 76 -17.61 -4.64 9.48
CA PRO A 76 -16.69 -3.93 10.35
C PRO A 76 -15.72 -4.93 10.99
N SER A 77 -14.46 -4.95 10.53
CA SER A 77 -13.41 -5.73 11.15
C SER A 77 -12.71 -4.91 12.24
N ASN A 78 -12.75 -5.42 13.48
CA ASN A 78 -12.04 -4.89 14.66
C ASN A 78 -10.51 -5.09 14.58
N VAL A 79 -9.91 -5.09 13.38
CA VAL A 79 -8.51 -5.46 13.17
C VAL A 79 -7.69 -4.22 12.82
N GLU A 80 -6.57 -4.05 13.51
CA GLU A 80 -5.62 -2.94 13.34
C GLU A 80 -4.94 -2.95 11.95
N TYR A 81 -4.84 -4.16 11.36
CA TYR A 81 -4.28 -4.45 10.03
C TYR A 81 -5.29 -4.17 8.90
N ILE A 82 -4.83 -3.49 7.86
CA ILE A 82 -5.65 -3.10 6.70
C ILE A 82 -5.03 -3.68 5.43
N SER A 83 -5.73 -4.64 4.84
CA SER A 83 -5.41 -5.25 3.55
C SER A 83 -6.64 -5.37 2.67
N THR A 84 -6.45 -5.37 1.35
CA THR A 84 -7.50 -5.70 0.40
C THR A 84 -6.93 -6.52 -0.75
N THR A 85 -7.72 -7.49 -1.24
CA THR A 85 -7.37 -8.32 -2.39
C THR A 85 -8.00 -7.72 -3.64
N ILE A 86 -7.18 -7.51 -4.67
CA ILE A 86 -7.62 -6.89 -5.92
C ILE A 86 -7.14 -7.77 -7.08
N GLY A 87 -8.08 -8.42 -7.76
CA GLY A 87 -7.77 -9.37 -8.82
C GLY A 87 -6.89 -10.51 -8.29
N LYS A 88 -5.62 -10.54 -8.72
CA LYS A 88 -4.64 -11.58 -8.36
C LYS A 88 -3.57 -11.11 -7.37
N GLY A 89 -3.69 -9.90 -6.81
CA GLY A 89 -2.70 -9.34 -5.87
C GLY A 89 -3.35 -8.71 -4.65
N THR A 90 -2.52 -8.18 -3.75
CA THR A 90 -2.95 -7.55 -2.50
C THR A 90 -2.39 -6.14 -2.35
N ILE A 91 -3.13 -5.27 -1.66
CA ILE A 91 -2.65 -3.96 -1.21
C ILE A 91 -2.80 -3.92 0.30
N GLU A 92 -1.73 -3.54 0.98
CA GLU A 92 -1.62 -3.54 2.44
C GLU A 92 -0.95 -2.25 2.92
N VAL A 93 -1.31 -1.81 4.13
CA VAL A 93 -0.61 -0.71 4.80
C VAL A 93 -0.28 -1.11 6.23
N GLU A 94 0.95 -0.82 6.66
CA GLU A 94 1.43 -1.08 8.01
C GLU A 94 2.27 0.09 8.55
N LYS A 95 2.38 0.17 9.88
CA LYS A 95 3.33 1.04 10.55
C LYS A 95 4.62 0.26 10.82
N GLY A 96 5.77 0.78 10.41
CA GLY A 96 7.05 0.10 10.62
C GLY A 96 8.26 0.83 10.03
N ASN A 97 9.42 0.19 10.18
CA ASN A 97 10.65 0.61 9.51
C ASN A 97 10.81 -0.24 8.23
N ILE A 98 10.73 0.41 7.07
CA ILE A 98 10.85 -0.26 5.77
C ILE A 98 12.17 -1.01 5.60
N THR A 99 13.26 -0.59 6.26
CA THR A 99 14.55 -1.28 6.16
C THR A 99 14.59 -2.62 6.90
N LYS A 100 13.56 -2.93 7.70
CA LYS A 100 13.41 -4.21 8.42
C LYS A 100 12.45 -5.17 7.71
N GLN A 101 11.89 -4.77 6.57
CA GLN A 101 10.93 -5.56 5.83
C GLN A 101 11.57 -6.72 5.08
N LYS A 102 10.90 -7.87 5.09
CA LYS A 102 11.28 -9.04 4.30
C LYS A 102 10.36 -9.15 3.09
N VAL A 103 10.93 -8.99 1.90
CA VAL A 103 10.21 -9.15 0.63
C VAL A 103 10.54 -10.52 0.05
N THR A 104 9.53 -11.21 -0.48
CA THR A 104 9.66 -12.57 -1.02
C THR A 104 9.85 -12.59 -2.53
N ARG A 105 10.74 -13.48 -3.00
CA ARG A 105 11.00 -13.80 -4.41
C ARG A 105 10.35 -15.14 -4.73
#